data_AF-A0A2E6W9G9-F1
#
_entry.id   AF-A0A2E6W9G9-F1
#
_cell.length_a   1.000
_cell.length_b   1.000
_cell.length_c   1.000
_cell.angle_alpha   90.00
_cell.angle_beta   90.00
_cell.angle_gamma   90.00
#
_symmetry.space_group_name_H-M   'P 1'
#
loop_
_entity.id
_entity.type
_entity.pdbx_description
1 polymer ?
#
loop_
_entity_poly.entity_id
_entity_poly.type
_entity_poly.pdbx_seq_one_letter_code
_entity_poly.pdbx_strand_id
1 'polypeptide(L)'
;MINITDFPDHHNHELWDIVPEYRWTFNKLELGYRLGYNVGPIPLLPKQSGYYCIRPIYNLTGLGLYARKMWIDIEDEMCLFDLHPGEFWTEWWTGDHYSVDYEWKNGWKPLHAAIGINSDDNLLKFHSWHKVDPPEVKLPIFLNELSDNKILNIEFIGSKIVEIHLRLGNLSGDWIGTDDATILIPAWRSKYEQEAEQRKLDGWKFKEDFDHGFSYVEEPRLGFWYK
;
A
#
# COMPACT_ATOMS: atom_id res chain seq x y z
N MET A 1 0.69 -9.56 24.41
CA MET A 1 0.78 -8.50 23.39
C MET A 1 2.00 -8.80 22.54
N ILE A 2 1.95 -8.52 21.24
CA ILE A 2 3.15 -8.60 20.39
C ILE A 2 4.14 -7.53 20.87
N ASN A 3 5.43 -7.85 20.93
CA ASN A 3 6.45 -6.86 21.21
C ASN A 3 6.96 -6.34 19.86
N ILE A 4 6.66 -5.08 19.54
CA ILE A 4 6.97 -4.50 18.21
C ILE A 4 8.48 -4.53 17.93
N THR A 5 9.31 -4.45 18.97
CA THR A 5 10.78 -4.50 18.83
C THR A 5 11.30 -5.84 18.29
N ASP A 6 10.50 -6.91 18.37
CA ASP A 6 10.88 -8.22 17.84
C ASP A 6 10.69 -8.29 16.31
N PHE A 7 10.05 -7.27 15.73
CA PHE A 7 9.70 -7.17 14.31
C PHE A 7 10.22 -5.86 13.72
N PRO A 8 11.52 -5.79 13.39
CA PRO A 8 12.11 -4.60 12.77
C PRO A 8 11.41 -4.27 11.46
N ASP A 9 11.35 -2.97 11.13
CA ASP A 9 10.84 -2.53 9.83
C ASP A 9 11.87 -2.87 8.76
N HIS A 10 11.48 -3.78 7.86
CA HIS A 10 12.28 -4.17 6.70
C HIS A 10 11.60 -3.66 5.43
N HIS A 11 12.34 -2.98 4.57
CA HIS A 11 11.80 -2.59 3.27
C HIS A 11 11.53 -3.85 2.41
N ASN A 12 10.54 -3.76 1.51
CA ASN A 12 10.16 -4.89 0.65
C ASN A 12 11.35 -5.44 -0.17
N HIS A 13 12.29 -4.58 -0.58
CA HIS A 13 13.47 -5.01 -1.33
C HIS A 13 14.47 -5.80 -0.48
N GLU A 14 14.54 -5.57 0.82
CA GLU A 14 15.37 -6.37 1.74
C GLU A 14 14.74 -7.75 1.96
N LEU A 15 13.41 -7.78 2.12
CA LEU A 15 12.65 -9.01 2.33
C LEU A 15 12.73 -9.98 1.14
N TRP A 16 13.06 -9.48 -0.06
CA TRP A 16 13.24 -10.30 -1.25
C TRP A 16 14.23 -11.46 -1.05
N ASP A 17 15.29 -11.24 -0.29
CA ASP A 17 16.31 -12.25 -0.01
C ASP A 17 16.19 -12.89 1.37
N ILE A 18 15.49 -12.24 2.32
CA ILE A 18 15.25 -12.78 3.67
C ILE A 18 14.21 -13.90 3.65
N VAL A 19 13.16 -13.77 2.83
CA VAL A 19 12.02 -14.71 2.76
C VAL A 19 11.71 -15.10 1.30
N PRO A 20 12.64 -15.78 0.60
CA PRO A 20 12.52 -16.08 -0.82
C PRO A 20 11.31 -16.97 -1.17
N GLU A 21 10.83 -17.80 -0.25
CA GLU A 21 9.64 -18.65 -0.38
C GLU A 21 8.34 -17.84 -0.53
N TYR A 22 8.32 -16.58 -0.07
CA TYR A 22 7.15 -15.72 -0.08
C TYR A 22 7.19 -14.64 -1.15
N ARG A 23 8.14 -14.68 -2.09
CA ARG A 23 8.27 -13.68 -3.18
C ARG A 23 7.01 -13.48 -4.01
N TRP A 24 6.11 -14.47 -4.03
CA TRP A 24 4.82 -14.37 -4.71
C TRP A 24 3.95 -13.23 -4.14
N THR A 25 4.10 -12.85 -2.87
CA THR A 25 3.34 -11.73 -2.28
C THR A 25 3.72 -10.38 -2.90
N PHE A 26 4.96 -10.25 -3.39
CA PHE A 26 5.43 -9.05 -4.09
C PHE A 26 4.99 -8.99 -5.55
N ASN A 27 4.54 -10.12 -6.11
CA ASN A 27 3.99 -10.19 -7.46
C ASN A 27 2.50 -9.86 -7.43
N LYS A 28 2.17 -8.61 -7.75
CA LYS A 28 0.80 -8.10 -7.68
C LYS A 28 -0.15 -8.76 -8.69
N LEU A 29 0.38 -9.27 -9.81
CA LEU A 29 -0.39 -10.02 -10.81
C LEU A 29 -0.76 -11.42 -10.29
N GLU A 30 0.23 -12.16 -9.76
CA GLU A 30 0.02 -13.48 -9.15
C GLU A 30 -0.95 -13.39 -7.96
N LEU A 31 -0.79 -12.38 -7.10
CA LEU A 31 -1.72 -12.12 -6.01
C LEU A 31 -3.16 -11.93 -6.54
N GLY A 32 -3.34 -11.15 -7.61
CA GLY A 32 -4.63 -10.97 -8.25
C GLY A 32 -5.25 -12.29 -8.75
N TYR A 33 -4.45 -13.18 -9.36
CA TYR A 33 -4.92 -14.50 -9.79
C TYR A 33 -5.32 -15.38 -8.61
N ARG A 34 -4.54 -15.41 -7.52
CA ARG A 34 -4.87 -16.17 -6.30
C ARG A 34 -6.16 -15.70 -5.63
N LEU A 35 -6.45 -14.41 -5.73
CA LEU A 35 -7.68 -13.80 -5.22
C LEU A 35 -8.87 -13.97 -6.17
N GLY A 36 -8.67 -14.51 -7.38
CA GLY A 36 -9.70 -14.73 -8.37
C GLY A 36 -10.20 -13.45 -9.05
N TYR A 37 -9.38 -12.40 -9.07
CA TYR A 37 -9.74 -11.13 -9.70
C TYR A 37 -9.69 -11.21 -11.22
N ASN A 38 -10.39 -10.28 -11.87
CA ASN A 38 -10.18 -10.03 -13.30
C ASN A 38 -8.92 -9.17 -13.46
N VAL A 39 -7.82 -9.82 -13.81
CA VAL A 39 -6.47 -9.23 -13.85
C VAL A 39 -5.68 -9.83 -15.03
N GLY A 40 -4.78 -9.06 -15.63
CA GLY A 40 -3.95 -9.56 -16.73
C GLY A 40 -2.71 -8.72 -17.01
N PRO A 41 -1.62 -9.36 -17.49
CA PRO A 41 -0.42 -8.67 -17.95
C PRO A 41 -0.69 -7.90 -19.25
N ILE A 42 0.08 -6.85 -19.51
CA ILE A 42 0.09 -6.19 -20.81
C ILE A 42 0.65 -7.15 -21.89
N PRO A 43 0.04 -7.23 -23.11
CA PRO A 43 -1.10 -6.46 -23.62
C PRO A 43 -2.41 -7.26 -23.65
N LEU A 44 -2.59 -8.26 -22.78
CA LEU A 44 -3.84 -9.04 -22.78
C LEU A 44 -5.01 -8.11 -22.43
N LEU A 45 -6.09 -8.15 -23.20
CA LEU A 45 -7.27 -7.32 -22.91
C LEU A 45 -8.08 -7.88 -21.73
N PRO A 46 -8.76 -7.02 -20.95
CA PRO A 46 -9.74 -7.46 -19.98
C PRO A 46 -11.00 -8.02 -20.66
N LYS A 47 -11.88 -8.62 -19.85
CA LYS A 47 -13.14 -9.21 -20.34
C LYS A 47 -14.20 -8.20 -20.79
N GLN A 48 -14.07 -6.94 -20.39
CA GLN A 48 -15.05 -5.88 -20.65
C GLN A 48 -14.36 -4.51 -20.70
N SER A 49 -14.85 -3.58 -21.52
CA SER A 49 -14.35 -2.20 -21.48
C SER A 49 -14.69 -1.55 -20.13
N GLY A 50 -13.82 -0.66 -19.65
CA GLY A 50 -14.00 -0.03 -18.34
C GLY A 50 -12.78 0.70 -17.81
N TYR A 51 -12.90 1.24 -16.60
CA TYR A 51 -11.75 1.75 -15.86
C TYR A 51 -11.01 0.60 -15.16
N TYR A 52 -9.69 0.65 -15.26
CA TYR A 52 -8.75 -0.29 -14.65
C TYR A 52 -7.64 0.46 -13.93
N CYS A 53 -7.02 -0.18 -12.95
CA CYS A 53 -5.75 0.26 -12.39
C CYS A 53 -4.60 -0.39 -13.18
N ILE A 54 -3.77 0.43 -13.83
CA ILE A 54 -2.52 0.00 -14.46
C ILE A 54 -1.39 0.26 -13.48
N ARG A 55 -0.56 -0.74 -13.21
CA ARG A 55 0.60 -0.62 -12.31
C ARG A 55 1.66 -1.68 -12.60
N PRO A 56 2.92 -1.50 -12.15
CA PRO A 56 3.95 -2.52 -12.27
C PRO A 56 3.59 -3.84 -11.58
N ILE A 57 3.98 -4.97 -12.19
CA ILE A 57 3.82 -6.31 -11.59
C ILE A 57 4.57 -6.42 -10.27
N TYR A 58 5.80 -5.90 -10.24
CA TYR A 58 6.62 -5.74 -9.05
C TYR A 58 6.88 -4.27 -8.79
N ASN A 59 6.69 -3.86 -7.54
CA ASN A 59 7.12 -2.55 -7.04
C ASN A 59 7.63 -2.75 -5.60
N LEU A 60 8.91 -3.09 -5.46
CA LEU A 60 9.57 -3.26 -4.17
C LEU A 60 9.97 -1.93 -3.52
N THR A 61 9.86 -0.84 -4.27
CA THR A 61 9.99 0.54 -3.79
C THR A 61 8.81 0.94 -2.91
N GLY A 62 7.58 0.63 -3.34
CA GLY A 62 6.34 1.05 -2.67
C GLY A 62 5.73 2.33 -3.27
N LEU A 63 4.97 3.05 -2.44
CA LEU A 63 4.29 4.33 -2.75
C LEU A 63 3.28 4.31 -3.91
N GLY A 64 2.91 3.13 -4.43
CA GLY A 64 2.07 3.07 -5.63
C GLY A 64 2.71 3.69 -6.87
N LEU A 65 4.05 3.72 -6.98
CA LEU A 65 4.74 4.24 -8.17
C LEU A 65 4.19 3.64 -9.47
N TYR A 66 3.97 4.53 -10.44
CA TYR A 66 3.39 4.26 -11.76
C TYR A 66 1.95 3.72 -11.77
N ALA A 67 1.31 3.59 -10.60
CA ALA A 67 -0.11 3.22 -10.53
C ALA A 67 -0.99 4.36 -11.05
N ARG A 68 -1.90 4.04 -11.97
CA ARG A 68 -2.82 5.02 -12.57
C ARG A 68 -4.14 4.40 -12.96
N LYS A 69 -5.19 5.24 -13.00
CA LYS A 69 -6.48 4.90 -13.57
C LYS A 69 -6.43 5.06 -15.09
N MET A 70 -6.88 4.05 -15.83
CA MET A 70 -6.94 4.08 -17.29
C MET A 70 -8.25 3.45 -17.76
N TRP A 71 -8.87 4.05 -18.77
CA TRP A 71 -9.95 3.40 -19.52
C TRP A 71 -9.34 2.43 -20.53
N ILE A 72 -9.75 1.17 -20.50
CA ILE A 72 -9.40 0.17 -21.51
C ILE A 72 -10.66 -0.10 -22.33
N ASP A 73 -10.54 0.04 -23.65
CA ASP A 73 -11.58 -0.36 -24.59
C ASP A 73 -11.20 -1.68 -25.27
N ILE A 74 -11.99 -2.73 -25.07
CA ILE A 74 -11.68 -4.07 -25.60
C ILE A 74 -11.83 -4.15 -27.13
N GLU A 75 -12.53 -3.21 -27.74
CA GLU A 75 -12.65 -3.11 -29.19
C GLU A 75 -11.43 -2.42 -29.84
N ASP A 76 -10.55 -1.81 -29.03
CA ASP A 76 -9.27 -1.26 -29.47
C ASP A 76 -8.13 -2.16 -29.01
N GLU A 77 -7.78 -3.15 -29.84
CA GLU A 77 -6.69 -4.09 -29.54
C GLU A 77 -5.33 -3.41 -29.33
N MET A 78 -5.15 -2.18 -29.82
CA MET A 78 -3.89 -1.45 -29.71
C MET A 78 -3.79 -0.59 -28.45
N CYS A 79 -4.87 -0.41 -27.67
CA CYS A 79 -4.90 0.52 -26.53
C CYS A 79 -3.90 0.19 -25.41
N LEU A 80 -3.36 -1.05 -25.38
CA LEU A 80 -2.37 -1.49 -24.40
C LEU A 80 -0.93 -1.55 -24.94
N PHE A 81 -0.70 -1.35 -26.24
CA PHE A 81 0.62 -1.54 -26.87
C PHE A 81 1.65 -0.45 -26.51
N ASP A 82 1.18 0.73 -26.09
CA ASP A 82 2.03 1.82 -25.61
C ASP A 82 2.39 1.69 -24.11
N LEU A 83 1.84 0.68 -23.43
CA LEU A 83 2.11 0.44 -22.01
C LEU A 83 3.37 -0.40 -21.82
N HIS A 84 4.03 -0.23 -20.67
CA HIS A 84 5.27 -0.95 -20.43
C HIS A 84 4.99 -2.45 -20.19
N PRO A 85 5.73 -3.39 -20.80
CA PRO A 85 5.42 -4.82 -20.72
C PRO A 85 5.59 -5.43 -19.31
N GLY A 86 6.25 -4.71 -18.39
CA GLY A 86 6.32 -5.05 -16.96
C GLY A 86 5.12 -4.57 -16.12
N GLU A 87 4.13 -3.93 -16.73
CA GLU A 87 2.88 -3.51 -16.10
C GLU A 87 1.79 -4.58 -16.27
N PHE A 88 0.74 -4.44 -15.47
CA PHE A 88 -0.48 -5.23 -15.58
C PHE A 88 -1.69 -4.35 -15.27
N TRP A 89 -2.88 -4.80 -15.67
CA TRP A 89 -4.15 -4.18 -15.28
C TRP A 89 -4.90 -5.05 -14.27
N THR A 90 -5.63 -4.42 -13.37
CA THR A 90 -6.63 -5.04 -12.49
C THR A 90 -7.89 -4.18 -12.45
N GLU A 91 -9.03 -4.78 -12.11
CA GLU A 91 -10.30 -4.08 -11.91
C GLU A 91 -10.14 -2.79 -11.09
N TRP A 92 -10.84 -1.73 -11.51
CA TRP A 92 -10.96 -0.53 -10.69
C TRP A 92 -12.00 -0.76 -9.59
N TRP A 93 -11.56 -0.71 -8.34
CA TRP A 93 -12.44 -0.79 -7.18
C TRP A 93 -12.66 0.57 -6.53
N THR A 94 -13.77 0.72 -5.83
CA THR A 94 -14.09 1.89 -5.03
C THR A 94 -14.38 1.47 -3.59
N GLY A 95 -14.10 2.37 -2.65
CA GLY A 95 -14.23 2.13 -1.22
C GLY A 95 -13.05 2.72 -0.47
N ASP A 96 -13.04 2.55 0.85
CA ASP A 96 -11.96 3.04 1.70
C ASP A 96 -10.66 2.27 1.42
N HIS A 97 -9.53 2.98 1.38
CA HIS A 97 -8.21 2.38 1.29
C HIS A 97 -7.70 2.05 2.70
N TYR A 98 -7.82 0.79 3.10
CA TYR A 98 -7.32 0.33 4.40
C TYR A 98 -5.87 -0.14 4.30
N SER A 99 -5.09 0.13 5.35
CA SER A 99 -3.84 -0.57 5.66
C SER A 99 -4.01 -1.23 7.02
N VAL A 100 -3.92 -2.56 7.09
CA VAL A 100 -4.19 -3.32 8.32
C VAL A 100 -3.02 -4.23 8.66
N ASP A 101 -2.49 -4.04 9.86
CA ASP A 101 -1.49 -4.90 10.47
C ASP A 101 -2.15 -6.13 11.10
N TYR A 102 -1.57 -7.31 10.90
CA TYR A 102 -2.03 -8.58 11.44
C TYR A 102 -0.91 -9.32 12.16
N GLU A 103 -1.30 -10.11 13.17
CA GLU A 103 -0.46 -11.14 13.79
C GLU A 103 -1.08 -12.53 13.63
N TRP A 104 -0.22 -13.54 13.55
CA TRP A 104 -0.64 -14.93 13.55
C TRP A 104 -0.80 -15.46 14.98
N LYS A 105 -2.04 -15.75 15.38
CA LYS A 105 -2.38 -16.40 16.65
C LYS A 105 -3.50 -17.43 16.43
N ASN A 106 -3.12 -18.60 15.91
CA ASN A 106 -4.05 -19.64 15.46
C ASN A 106 -5.06 -19.08 14.45
N GLY A 107 -4.54 -18.31 13.49
CA GLY A 107 -5.30 -17.46 12.57
C GLY A 107 -4.85 -16.00 12.65
N TRP A 108 -5.04 -15.27 11.56
CA TRP A 108 -4.69 -13.85 11.47
C TRP A 108 -5.64 -13.00 12.34
N LYS A 109 -5.05 -12.18 13.22
CA LYS A 109 -5.76 -11.24 14.10
C LYS A 109 -5.30 -9.82 13.80
N PRO A 110 -6.21 -8.87 13.57
CA PRO A 110 -5.83 -7.50 13.30
C PRO A 110 -5.24 -6.85 14.57
N LEU A 111 -4.21 -6.03 14.38
CA LEU A 111 -3.49 -5.31 15.42
C LEU A 111 -3.72 -3.79 15.34
N HIS A 112 -3.69 -3.25 14.13
CA HIS A 112 -3.82 -1.84 13.84
C HIS A 112 -4.44 -1.67 12.46
N ALA A 113 -5.28 -0.64 12.28
CA ALA A 113 -5.81 -0.29 10.98
C ALA A 113 -5.81 1.23 10.79
N ALA A 114 -5.53 1.65 9.57
CA ALA A 114 -5.65 3.03 9.14
C ALA A 114 -6.34 3.12 7.77
N ILE A 115 -7.08 4.20 7.53
CA ILE A 115 -7.62 4.57 6.22
C ILE A 115 -6.74 5.65 5.61
N GLY A 116 -6.22 5.39 4.42
CA GLY A 116 -5.52 6.37 3.61
C GLY A 116 -6.49 7.15 2.71
N ILE A 117 -6.35 8.47 2.68
CA ILE A 117 -7.12 9.36 1.80
C ILE A 117 -6.21 9.88 0.69
N ASN A 118 -6.45 9.48 -0.55
CA ASN A 118 -5.81 10.01 -1.75
C ASN A 118 -6.89 10.44 -2.76
N SER A 119 -6.53 10.59 -4.04
CA SER A 119 -7.48 10.92 -5.10
C SER A 119 -7.20 10.12 -6.37
N ASP A 120 -8.22 9.90 -7.19
CA ASP A 120 -8.13 9.10 -8.43
C ASP A 120 -7.09 9.65 -9.43
N ASP A 121 -6.80 10.94 -9.40
CA ASP A 121 -5.79 11.62 -10.22
C ASP A 121 -4.36 11.42 -9.70
N ASN A 122 -4.20 11.06 -8.42
CA ASN A 122 -2.89 10.82 -7.82
C ASN A 122 -2.95 9.73 -6.74
N LEU A 123 -2.68 8.49 -7.17
CA LEU A 123 -2.67 7.33 -6.28
C LEU A 123 -1.47 7.26 -5.34
N LEU A 124 -0.43 8.07 -5.58
CA LEU A 124 0.80 8.10 -4.80
C LEU A 124 0.69 9.04 -3.60
N LYS A 125 0.13 10.24 -3.80
CA LYS A 125 0.13 11.30 -2.78
C LYS A 125 -1.10 11.23 -1.90
N PHE A 126 -0.97 10.50 -0.80
CA PHE A 126 -1.95 10.55 0.27
C PHE A 126 -2.00 11.95 0.92
N HIS A 127 -3.23 12.40 1.16
CA HIS A 127 -3.58 13.62 1.89
C HIS A 127 -3.51 13.39 3.41
N SER A 128 -3.98 12.23 3.87
CA SER A 128 -4.00 11.87 5.29
C SER A 128 -4.16 10.37 5.49
N TRP A 129 -3.80 9.91 6.68
CA TRP A 129 -4.08 8.58 7.20
C TRP A 129 -4.81 8.71 8.52
N HIS A 130 -5.93 8.00 8.68
CA HIS A 130 -6.77 8.05 9.88
C HIS A 130 -6.76 6.69 10.56
N LYS A 131 -6.40 6.65 11.84
CA LYS A 131 -6.50 5.44 12.65
C LYS A 131 -7.97 5.08 12.83
N VAL A 132 -8.30 3.81 12.60
CA VAL A 132 -9.68 3.30 12.69
C VAL A 132 -9.69 1.95 13.39
N ASP A 133 -10.90 1.51 13.78
CA ASP A 133 -11.10 0.11 14.13
C ASP A 133 -10.87 -0.77 12.89
N PRO A 134 -10.20 -1.93 13.02
CA PRO A 134 -9.97 -2.81 11.88
C PRO A 134 -11.29 -3.25 11.22
N PRO A 135 -11.36 -3.23 9.88
CA PRO A 135 -12.57 -3.64 9.18
C PRO A 135 -12.83 -5.14 9.36
N GLU A 136 -14.10 -5.53 9.41
CA GLU A 136 -14.49 -6.94 9.47
C GLU A 136 -14.32 -7.60 8.09
N VAL A 137 -13.08 -8.01 7.77
CA VAL A 137 -12.75 -8.70 6.51
C VAL A 137 -12.26 -10.12 6.80
N LYS A 138 -12.89 -11.10 6.17
CA LYS A 138 -12.44 -12.49 6.24
C LYS A 138 -11.28 -12.71 5.27
N LEU A 139 -10.09 -12.98 5.81
CA LEU A 139 -8.92 -13.30 5.00
C LEU A 139 -9.05 -14.67 4.29
N PRO A 140 -8.59 -14.78 3.03
CA PRO A 140 -8.52 -16.06 2.33
C PRO A 140 -7.64 -17.08 3.07
N ILE A 141 -8.07 -18.35 3.09
CA ILE A 141 -7.38 -19.43 3.83
C ILE A 141 -5.95 -19.65 3.32
N PHE A 142 -5.68 -19.42 2.02
CA PHE A 142 -4.35 -19.59 1.48
C PHE A 142 -3.32 -18.67 2.14
N LEU A 143 -3.73 -17.52 2.71
CA LEU A 143 -2.81 -16.65 3.46
C LEU A 143 -2.26 -17.30 4.73
N ASN A 144 -2.82 -18.42 5.18
CA ASN A 144 -2.25 -19.18 6.28
C ASN A 144 -0.88 -19.79 5.90
N GLU A 145 -0.53 -19.91 4.61
CA GLU A 145 0.82 -20.34 4.20
C GLU A 145 1.91 -19.35 4.62
N LEU A 146 1.53 -18.10 4.93
CA LEU A 146 2.41 -17.05 5.45
C LEU A 146 2.55 -17.08 6.99
N SER A 147 1.98 -18.09 7.67
CA SER A 147 1.94 -18.11 9.14
C SER A 147 3.31 -18.15 9.82
N ASP A 148 4.35 -18.59 9.11
CA ASP A 148 5.71 -18.60 9.65
C ASP A 148 6.35 -17.22 9.68
N ASN A 149 5.87 -16.28 8.86
CA ASN A 149 6.24 -14.87 8.93
C ASN A 149 5.70 -14.16 10.19
N LYS A 150 4.71 -14.76 10.87
CA LYS A 150 4.03 -14.31 12.12
C LYS A 150 3.29 -12.98 12.06
N ILE A 151 3.68 -12.07 11.18
CA ILE A 151 3.08 -10.74 11.01
C ILE A 151 2.85 -10.46 9.54
N LEU A 152 1.87 -9.62 9.24
CA LEU A 152 1.61 -9.10 7.90
C LEU A 152 1.08 -7.68 7.99
N ASN A 153 1.22 -6.93 6.92
CA ASN A 153 0.35 -5.81 6.62
C ASN A 153 -0.36 -6.11 5.31
N ILE A 154 -1.66 -5.85 5.28
CA ILE A 154 -2.48 -6.06 4.08
C ILE A 154 -3.19 -4.76 3.78
N GLU A 155 -3.03 -4.30 2.55
CA GLU A 155 -3.78 -3.16 2.03
C GLU A 155 -5.03 -3.61 1.30
N PHE A 156 -6.12 -2.87 1.49
CA PHE A 156 -7.42 -3.15 0.87
C PHE A 156 -8.01 -1.90 0.23
N ILE A 157 -8.80 -2.09 -0.83
CA ILE A 157 -9.82 -1.14 -1.24
C ILE A 157 -11.18 -1.78 -0.92
N GLY A 158 -11.90 -1.23 0.06
CA GLY A 158 -13.06 -1.89 0.65
C GLY A 158 -12.68 -3.26 1.23
N SER A 159 -13.17 -4.34 0.61
CA SER A 159 -12.84 -5.73 0.99
C SER A 159 -11.81 -6.40 0.06
N LYS A 160 -11.33 -5.69 -0.96
CA LYS A 160 -10.43 -6.23 -1.98
C LYS A 160 -8.99 -6.03 -1.54
N ILE A 161 -8.27 -7.11 -1.27
CA ILE A 161 -6.82 -7.08 -1.03
C ILE A 161 -6.13 -6.52 -2.28
N VAL A 162 -5.29 -5.49 -2.13
CA VAL A 162 -4.54 -4.87 -3.23
C VAL A 162 -3.02 -5.06 -3.11
N GLU A 163 -2.51 -5.30 -1.90
CA GLU A 163 -1.11 -5.55 -1.60
C GLU A 163 -0.94 -6.31 -0.27
N ILE A 164 0.15 -7.08 -0.15
CA ILE A 164 0.54 -7.78 1.07
C ILE A 164 2.03 -7.48 1.34
N HIS A 165 2.32 -7.04 2.55
CA HIS A 165 3.68 -6.85 3.06
C HIS A 165 3.99 -7.89 4.14
N LEU A 166 5.21 -8.44 4.10
CA LEU A 166 5.69 -9.43 5.07
C LEU A 166 6.28 -8.77 6.33
N ARG A 167 5.71 -7.63 6.71
CA ARG A 167 6.10 -6.79 7.86
C ARG A 167 4.89 -5.98 8.33
N LEU A 168 5.00 -5.34 9.49
CA LEU A 168 4.00 -4.37 9.95
C LEU A 168 4.18 -3.05 9.19
N GLY A 169 3.11 -2.54 8.59
CA GLY A 169 3.13 -1.29 7.83
C GLY A 169 2.80 -0.08 8.70
N ASN A 170 2.03 -0.29 9.78
CA ASN A 170 1.63 0.78 10.68
C ASN A 170 2.49 0.81 11.94
N LEU A 171 2.44 -0.24 12.77
CA LEU A 171 3.01 -0.26 14.12
C LEU A 171 4.55 -0.21 14.14
N SER A 172 5.21 -0.88 13.20
CA SER A 172 6.68 -0.75 13.00
C SER A 172 7.04 0.31 11.96
N GLY A 173 6.07 0.80 11.19
CA GLY A 173 6.27 1.72 10.06
C GLY A 173 5.76 3.13 10.37
N ASP A 174 4.77 3.60 9.59
CA ASP A 174 4.38 5.03 9.58
C ASP A 174 3.98 5.56 10.97
N TRP A 175 3.34 4.73 11.81
CA TRP A 175 2.81 5.11 13.13
C TRP A 175 3.78 4.86 14.30
N ILE A 176 4.99 4.35 14.05
CA ILE A 176 5.96 4.13 15.15
C ILE A 176 6.31 5.46 15.83
N GLY A 177 6.22 5.52 17.16
CA GLY A 177 6.51 6.73 17.94
C GLY A 177 5.44 7.83 17.87
N THR A 178 4.24 7.51 17.38
CA THR A 178 3.08 8.43 17.34
C THR A 178 1.92 7.92 18.20
N ASP A 179 2.21 7.39 19.39
CA ASP A 179 1.30 6.50 20.16
C ASP A 179 -0.10 7.08 20.44
N ASP A 180 -0.19 8.39 20.72
CA ASP A 180 -1.45 9.10 20.98
C ASP A 180 -2.16 9.59 19.72
N ALA A 181 -1.54 9.43 18.54
CA ALA A 181 -2.05 9.96 17.30
C ALA A 181 -3.27 9.17 16.78
N THR A 182 -4.19 9.92 16.19
CA THR A 182 -5.34 9.41 15.45
C THR A 182 -5.29 9.78 13.98
N ILE A 183 -4.42 10.74 13.61
CA ILE A 183 -4.23 11.18 12.24
C ILE A 183 -2.75 11.40 11.92
N LEU A 184 -2.33 10.95 10.75
CA LEU A 184 -1.06 11.31 10.12
C LEU A 184 -1.33 12.10 8.84
N ILE A 185 -0.56 13.15 8.59
CA ILE A 185 -0.55 13.91 7.34
C ILE A 185 0.85 13.84 6.75
N PRO A 186 1.03 13.19 5.57
CA PRO A 186 2.32 13.18 4.88
C PRO A 186 2.84 14.59 4.60
N ALA A 187 4.08 14.85 5.01
CA ALA A 187 4.77 16.11 4.77
C ALA A 187 5.50 16.09 3.43
N TRP A 188 4.79 16.38 2.35
CA TRP A 188 5.37 16.51 1.00
C TRP A 188 6.26 17.76 0.92
N ARG A 189 7.46 17.64 0.34
CA ARG A 189 8.49 18.70 0.30
C ARG A 189 7.95 20.06 -0.17
N SER A 190 7.20 20.11 -1.27
CA SER A 190 6.58 21.29 -1.87
C SER A 190 5.62 22.02 -0.95
N LYS A 191 5.01 21.33 0.02
CA LYS A 191 4.04 21.89 0.96
C LYS A 191 4.64 22.15 2.35
N TYR A 192 5.71 21.46 2.71
CA TYR A 192 6.24 21.47 4.06
C TYR A 192 6.58 22.88 4.56
N GLU A 193 7.40 23.63 3.82
CA GLU A 193 7.83 24.97 4.26
C GLU A 193 6.67 25.95 4.39
N GLN A 194 5.64 25.80 3.55
CA GLN A 194 4.46 26.66 3.53
C GLN A 194 3.51 26.38 4.71
N GLU A 195 3.46 25.13 5.17
CA GLU A 195 2.48 24.67 6.16
C GLU A 195 3.09 24.48 7.56
N ALA A 196 4.42 24.36 7.68
CA ALA A 196 5.08 23.94 8.91
C ALA A 196 4.83 24.87 10.11
N GLU A 197 4.98 26.18 9.93
CA GLU A 197 4.78 27.13 11.03
C GLU A 197 3.34 27.13 11.53
N GLN A 198 2.35 27.14 10.61
CA GLN A 198 0.95 27.10 10.99
C GLN A 198 0.60 25.77 11.70
N ARG A 199 1.08 24.63 11.20
CA ARG A 199 0.82 23.34 11.84
C ARG A 199 1.38 23.26 13.26
N LYS A 200 2.58 23.79 13.50
CA LYS A 200 3.14 23.87 14.87
C LYS A 200 2.25 24.73 15.77
N LEU A 201 1.77 25.88 15.29
CA LEU A 201 0.84 26.75 16.03
C LEU A 201 -0.48 26.04 16.34
N ASP A 202 -0.97 25.20 15.43
CA ASP A 202 -2.19 24.39 15.59
C ASP A 202 -2.00 23.13 16.47
N GLY A 203 -0.79 22.96 17.02
CA GLY A 203 -0.43 21.90 17.95
C GLY A 203 -0.10 20.55 17.30
N TRP A 204 0.20 20.53 16.00
CA TRP A 204 0.70 19.33 15.34
C TRP A 204 2.13 19.05 15.77
N LYS A 205 2.45 17.77 15.95
CA LYS A 205 3.81 17.28 16.14
C LYS A 205 4.35 16.82 14.78
N PHE A 206 5.67 16.87 14.59
CA PHE A 206 6.32 16.38 13.38
C PHE A 206 7.24 15.20 13.73
N LYS A 207 7.13 14.12 12.95
CA LYS A 207 8.05 13.00 12.96
C LYS A 207 8.75 12.99 11.61
N GLU A 208 10.06 13.16 11.63
CA GLU A 208 10.88 12.94 10.44
C GLU A 208 10.83 11.45 10.09
N ASP A 209 10.53 11.20 8.83
CA ASP A 209 10.51 9.87 8.23
C ASP A 209 10.80 10.09 6.76
N PHE A 210 12.08 10.41 6.53
CA PHE A 210 12.55 10.87 5.23
C PHE A 210 12.69 9.66 4.32
N ASP A 211 11.82 9.59 3.30
CA ASP A 211 11.88 8.53 2.31
C ASP A 211 13.05 8.80 1.33
N HIS A 212 14.24 8.28 1.67
CA HIS A 212 15.45 8.34 0.83
C HIS A 212 15.39 7.39 -0.38
N GLY A 213 14.32 6.61 -0.57
CA GLY A 213 14.41 5.38 -1.36
C GLY A 213 14.81 5.55 -2.82
N PHE A 214 14.41 6.63 -3.49
CA PHE A 214 14.54 6.70 -4.95
C PHE A 214 14.82 8.14 -5.40
N SER A 215 16.02 8.37 -5.93
CA SER A 215 16.49 9.63 -6.54
C SER A 215 15.61 10.14 -7.71
N TYR A 216 14.54 9.44 -8.04
CA TYR A 216 13.58 9.72 -9.10
C TYR A 216 12.26 10.33 -8.59
N VAL A 217 12.03 10.40 -7.27
CA VAL A 217 10.83 11.04 -6.74
C VAL A 217 11.08 12.54 -6.67
N GLU A 218 10.54 13.28 -7.65
CA GLU A 218 10.65 14.75 -7.72
C GLU A 218 10.11 15.44 -6.46
N GLU A 219 9.18 14.78 -5.76
CA GLU A 219 8.44 15.32 -4.63
C GLU A 219 8.44 14.35 -3.44
N PRO A 220 9.54 14.27 -2.66
CA PRO A 220 9.68 13.30 -1.57
C PRO A 220 8.82 13.66 -0.36
N ARG A 221 8.46 12.62 0.42
CA ARG A 221 7.86 12.76 1.76
C ARG A 221 8.98 12.98 2.77
N LEU A 222 8.94 14.08 3.50
CA LEU A 222 9.91 14.43 4.54
C LEU A 222 9.61 13.73 5.88
N GLY A 223 8.36 13.29 6.05
CA GLY A 223 7.88 12.63 7.26
C GLY A 223 6.39 12.82 7.42
N PHE A 224 5.93 12.89 8.66
CA PHE A 224 4.53 13.04 9.01
C PHE A 224 4.29 14.12 10.04
N TRP A 225 3.25 14.92 9.79
CA TRP A 225 2.57 15.64 10.85
C TRP A 225 1.58 14.70 11.52
N TYR A 226 1.53 14.70 12.85
CA TYR A 226 0.63 13.82 13.60
C TYR A 226 -0.06 14.53 14.76
N LYS A 227 -1.26 14.05 15.09
CA LYS A 227 -2.09 14.54 16.19
C LYS A 227 -3.00 13.43 16.73
#